data_AF-A0A4R0MTG4-F1
#
_entry.id   AF-A0A4R0MTG4-F1
#
_cell.length_a   1.000
_cell.length_b   1.000
_cell.length_c   1.000
_cell.angle_alpha   90.00
_cell.angle_beta   90.00
_cell.angle_gamma   90.00
#
_symmetry.space_group_name_H-M   'P 1'
#
loop_
_entity.id
_entity.type
_entity.pdbx_description
1 polymer ?
#
loop_
_entity_poly.entity_id
_entity_poly.type
_entity_poly.pdbx_seq_one_letter_code
_entity_poly.pdbx_strand_id
1 'polypeptide(L)' 'MVTVDQQTGEKSLEPLKTLFTYRNFGQKILFGHNIMHSNLGLLRIGDELKITKKR' A
#
# COMPACT_ATOMS: atom_id res chain seq x y z
N MET A 1 -7.63 5.26 8.08
CA MET A 1 -6.58 4.98 9.08
C MET A 1 -6.40 3.48 9.15
N VAL A 2 -5.18 2.95 9.00
CA VAL A 2 -4.95 1.49 8.92
C VAL A 2 -5.06 0.77 10.28
N THR A 3 -5.15 1.52 11.38
CA THR A 3 -5.23 0.97 12.75
C THR A 3 -6.65 0.83 13.29
N VAL A 4 -7.65 0.96 12.41
CA VAL A 4 -9.06 0.75 12.76
C VAL A 4 -9.43 -0.65 12.30
N ASP A 5 -9.93 -1.47 13.22
CA ASP A 5 -10.56 -2.73 12.87
C ASP A 5 -11.82 -2.44 12.05
N GLN A 6 -11.90 -2.97 10.83
CA GLN A 6 -13.00 -2.67 9.91
C GLN A 6 -14.31 -3.39 10.27
N GLN A 7 -14.26 -4.43 11.11
CA GLN A 7 -15.43 -5.18 11.56
C GLN A 7 -16.03 -4.53 12.82
N THR A 8 -15.19 -4.09 13.75
CA THR A 8 -15.63 -3.56 15.06
C THR A 8 -15.60 -2.04 15.15
N GLY A 9 -14.82 -1.36 14.31
CA GLY A 9 -14.60 0.09 14.38
C GLY A 9 -13.63 0.53 15.49
N GLU A 10 -13.06 -0.42 16.23
CA GLU A 10 -12.15 -0.14 17.33
C GLU A 10 -10.78 0.32 16.82
N LYS A 11 -10.16 1.25 17.54
CA LYS A 11 -8.82 1.77 17.23
C LYS A 11 -7.78 1.00 18.04
N SER A 12 -6.70 0.59 17.39
CA SER A 12 -5.53 -0.01 18.05
C SER A 12 -4.22 0.67 17.62
N LEU A 13 -3.07 0.19 18.13
CA LEU A 13 -1.73 0.64 17.71
C LEU A 13 -1.18 -0.17 16.54
N GLU A 14 -1.72 -1.37 16.31
CA GLU A 14 -1.36 -2.19 15.17
C GLU A 14 -2.23 -1.82 13.96
N PRO A 15 -1.73 -1.97 12.72
CA PRO A 15 -0.44 -2.54 12.32
C PRO A 15 0.72 -1.52 12.25
N LEU A 16 0.52 -0.25 12.64
CA LEU A 16 1.53 0.80 12.47
C LEU A 16 2.82 0.54 13.26
N LYS A 17 2.69 0.02 14.49
CA LYS A 17 3.86 -0.34 15.31
C LYS A 17 4.71 -1.41 14.61
N THR A 18 4.09 -2.44 14.05
CA THR A 18 4.79 -3.47 13.27
C THR A 18 5.40 -2.89 11.99
N LEU A 19 4.68 -2.05 11.23
CA LEU A 19 5.23 -1.43 10.02
C LEU A 19 6.43 -0.51 10.30
N PHE A 20 6.49 0.12 11.48
CA PHE A 20 7.62 0.96 11.89
C PHE A 20 8.93 0.17 12.05
N THR A 21 8.88 -1.15 12.28
CA THR A 21 10.11 -1.94 12.48
C THR A 21 10.83 -2.27 11.17
N TYR A 22 10.12 -2.34 10.04
CA TYR A 22 10.72 -2.76 8.75
C TYR A 22 10.38 -1.88 7.54
N ARG A 23 9.46 -0.91 7.66
CA ARG A 23 9.11 0.05 6.59
C ARG A 23 9.31 1.51 6.99
N ASN A 24 10.07 1.78 8.04
CA ASN A 24 10.41 3.14 8.46
C ASN A 24 11.52 3.73 7.57
N PHE A 25 11.22 4.85 6.93
CA PHE A 25 12.14 5.66 6.17
C PHE A 25 12.05 7.11 6.65
N GLY A 26 13.07 7.58 7.37
CA GLY A 26 13.10 8.96 7.86
C GLY A 26 11.91 9.34 8.74
N GLN A 27 11.55 8.49 9.70
CA GLN A 27 10.40 8.66 10.62
C GLN A 27 9.02 8.56 9.96
N LYS A 28 8.95 8.13 8.70
CA LYS A 28 7.71 7.86 7.98
C LYS A 28 7.62 6.40 7.61
N ILE A 29 6.42 5.83 7.73
CA ILE A 29 6.16 4.46 7.29
C ILE A 29 5.81 4.49 5.80
N LEU A 30 6.64 3.85 4.96
CA LEU A 30 6.35 3.69 3.54
C LEU A 30 5.41 2.50 3.35
N PHE A 31 4.15 2.73 2.96
CA PHE A 31 3.19 1.65 2.72
C PHE A 31 2.43 1.90 1.41
N GLY A 32 2.58 0.98 0.46
CA GLY A 32 2.04 1.13 -0.89
C GLY A 32 2.86 2.05 -1.80
N HIS A 33 2.34 2.28 -3.01
CA HIS A 33 2.90 3.21 -3.99
C HIS A 33 1.78 4.00 -4.63
N ASN A 34 2.00 5.30 -4.83
CA ASN A 34 1.16 6.12 -5.69
C ASN A 34 1.61 5.91 -7.14
N ILE A 35 0.69 5.55 -8.02
CA ILE A 35 0.98 5.25 -9.42
C ILE A 35 0.20 6.23 -10.31
N MET A 36 0.82 6.69 -11.38
CA MET A 36 0.18 7.48 -12.43
C MET A 36 0.05 6.60 -13.69
N HIS A 37 -1.15 6.48 -14.21
CA HIS A 37 -1.41 5.75 -15.45
C HIS A 37 -1.22 6.69 -16.66
N SER A 38 -0.75 6.14 -17.78
CA SER A 38 -0.60 6.92 -19.01
C SER A 38 -1.85 6.89 -19.89
N ASN A 39 -2.64 5.82 -19.81
CA ASN A 39 -3.81 5.58 -20.66
C ASN A 39 -4.97 5.01 -19.82
N LEU A 40 -6.19 5.08 -20.36
CA LEU A 40 -7.37 4.43 -19.80
C LEU A 40 -7.43 2.96 -20.25
N GLY A 41 -8.12 2.13 -19.48
CA GLY A 41 -8.32 0.71 -19.77
C GLY A 41 -9.11 0.01 -18.66
N LEU A 42 -9.37 -1.28 -18.84
CA LEU A 42 -10.00 -2.14 -17.84
C LEU A 42 -8.92 -3.03 -17.21
N LEU A 43 -8.98 -3.16 -15.88
CA LEU A 43 -8.17 -4.10 -15.10
C LEU A 43 -9.09 -5.17 -14.51
N ARG A 44 -8.63 -6.41 -14.51
CA ARG A 44 -9.34 -7.56 -13.98
C ARG A 44 -8.40 -8.42 -13.12
N ILE A 45 -9.01 -9.15 -12.19
CA ILE A 45 -8.29 -10.17 -11.42
C ILE A 45 -7.80 -11.24 -12.42
N GLY A 46 -6.50 -11.53 -12.38
CA GLY A 46 -5.84 -12.47 -13.29
C GLY A 46 -5.08 -11.81 -14.45
N ASP A 47 -5.18 -10.48 -14.62
CA ASP A 47 -4.36 -9.77 -15.60
C ASP A 47 -2.87 -9.92 -15.26
N GLU A 48 -2.06 -10.19 -16.28
CA GLU A 48 -0.60 -10.36 -16.14
C GLU A 48 0.09 -9.00 -15.86
N LEU A 49 0.89 -8.94 -14.80
CA LEU A 49 1.73 -7.78 -14.50
C LEU A 49 3.10 -7.91 -15.18
N LYS A 50 3.39 -7.05 -16.15
CA LYS A 50 4.70 -6.97 -16.81
C LYS A 50 5.51 -5.77 -16.30
N ILE A 51 6.68 -6.05 -15.73
CA ILE A 51 7.62 -4.99 -15.32
C ILE A 51 8.43 -4.57 -16.55
N THR A 52 8.12 -3.41 -17.10
CA THR A 52 8.92 -2.81 -18.19
C THR A 52 10.01 -1.94 -17.58
N LYS A 53 11.28 -2.19 -17.91
CA LYS A 53 12.36 -1.22 -17.61
C LYS A 53 12.13 0.03 -18.44
N LYS A 54 12.00 1.19 -17.81
CA LYS A 54 12.31 2.48 -18.45
C LYS A 54 13.78 2.78 -18.17
N ARG A 55 14.55 3.03 -19.24
CA ARG A 55 15.88 3.64 -19.18
C ARG A 55 15.74 5.11 -18.81
#